data_AF-A0A6B3MAD7-F1
#
_entry.id   AF-A0A6B3MAD7-F1
#
_cell.length_a   1.000
_cell.length_b   1.000
_cell.length_c   1.000
_cell.angle_alpha   90.00
_cell.angle_beta   90.00
_cell.angle_gamma   90.00
#
_symmetry.space_group_name_H-M   'P 1'
#
loop_
_entity.id
_entity.type
_entity.pdbx_description
1 polymer ?
#
loop_
_entity_poly.entity_id
_entity_poly.type
_entity_poly.pdbx_seq_one_letter_code
_entity_poly.pdbx_strand_id
1 'polypeptide(L)'
;MFTRKRLKLLLQLHNSQSGFTIMESLLAIMVVAILMTSIAPVLVLSVATRMQAKRVEWGAQAASSYIDGIKSGAITPPKHLEIITKAPEDDEGDNFNVFEEQLKFAEVKSLEEIILPACDNLTANDSGYCVDTEALSLYCVDLDNDGGCSNGSNKDLIIQAFRSAQETQKGYLLGIRVYRANAFDGKRELIAGRGETESTFTGGTGLNNKEQAPLVELSTEISGDENTLSDYCDRLGCG
;
A
#
# COMPACT_ATOMS: atom_id res chain seq x y z
N MET A 1 48.53 -23.92 -70.12
CA MET A 1 49.34 -23.53 -68.93
C MET A 1 48.65 -22.39 -68.15
N PHE A 2 47.42 -22.59 -67.63
CA PHE A 2 46.67 -21.50 -66.96
C PHE A 2 45.72 -21.93 -65.82
N THR A 3 45.85 -23.15 -65.28
CA THR A 3 44.89 -23.70 -64.28
C THR A 3 45.47 -23.90 -62.88
N ARG A 4 46.74 -23.55 -62.61
CA ARG A 4 47.34 -23.69 -61.28
C ARG A 4 47.31 -22.44 -60.39
N LYS A 5 46.95 -21.26 -60.92
CA LYS A 5 46.97 -20.00 -60.16
C LYS A 5 45.73 -19.73 -59.30
N ARG A 6 44.57 -20.36 -59.59
CA ARG A 6 43.33 -20.11 -58.82
C ARG A 6 43.15 -20.97 -57.57
N LEU A 7 43.88 -22.09 -57.44
CA LEU A 7 43.82 -22.94 -56.24
C LEU A 7 44.59 -22.33 -55.05
N LYS A 8 45.57 -21.45 -55.31
CA LYS A 8 46.31 -20.76 -54.26
C LYS A 8 45.52 -19.60 -53.61
N LEU A 9 44.46 -19.11 -54.23
CA LEU A 9 43.68 -17.98 -53.70
C LEU A 9 42.58 -18.43 -52.72
N LEU A 10 42.03 -19.64 -52.89
CA LEU A 10 40.99 -20.18 -51.99
C LEU A 10 41.55 -20.83 -50.72
N LEU A 11 42.84 -21.18 -50.70
CA LEU A 11 43.54 -21.65 -49.50
C LEU A 11 44.14 -20.51 -48.65
N GLN A 12 44.06 -19.26 -49.09
CA GLN A 12 44.43 -18.09 -48.26
C GLN A 12 43.24 -17.50 -47.49
N LEU A 13 42.03 -18.04 -47.65
CA LEU A 13 40.87 -17.71 -46.82
C LEU A 13 40.92 -18.34 -45.42
N HIS A 14 42.01 -19.03 -45.08
CA HIS A 14 42.14 -19.79 -43.83
C HIS A 14 43.57 -19.76 -43.30
N ASN A 15 44.09 -18.58 -42.92
CA ASN A 15 44.99 -18.47 -41.76
C ASN A 15 45.36 -17.01 -41.43
N SER A 16 44.36 -16.23 -41.01
CA SER A 16 44.64 -15.14 -40.06
C SER A 16 44.30 -15.64 -38.66
N GLN A 17 44.93 -16.75 -38.25
CA GLN A 17 45.08 -17.09 -36.84
C GLN A 17 46.08 -16.09 -36.23
N SER A 18 45.70 -14.81 -36.18
CA SER A 18 46.22 -13.94 -35.14
C SER A 18 45.56 -14.44 -33.87
N GLY A 19 46.21 -15.39 -33.20
CA GLY A 19 45.76 -15.86 -31.89
C GLY A 19 45.51 -14.63 -31.04
N PHE A 20 44.33 -14.54 -30.41
CA PHE A 20 43.97 -13.48 -29.49
C PHE A 20 45.18 -13.21 -28.60
N THR A 21 45.77 -12.03 -28.73
CA THR A 21 46.89 -11.68 -27.86
C THR A 21 46.36 -11.62 -26.44
N ILE A 22 47.14 -12.04 -25.45
CA ILE A 22 46.74 -12.01 -24.03
C ILE A 22 46.28 -10.59 -23.63
N MET A 23 46.81 -9.55 -24.28
CA MET A 23 46.40 -8.15 -24.07
C MET A 23 45.00 -7.84 -24.62
N GLU A 24 44.61 -8.41 -25.76
CA GLU A 24 43.30 -8.21 -26.36
C GLU A 24 42.21 -8.95 -25.55
N SER A 25 42.51 -10.16 -25.07
CA SER A 25 41.60 -10.86 -24.16
C SER A 25 41.48 -10.16 -22.80
N LEU A 26 42.57 -9.56 -22.29
CA LEU A 26 42.54 -8.75 -21.07
C LEU A 26 41.66 -7.50 -21.24
N LEU A 27 41.84 -6.76 -22.34
CA LEU A 27 41.03 -5.57 -22.63
C LEU A 27 39.56 -5.93 -22.85
N ALA A 28 39.27 -7.04 -23.55
CA ALA A 28 37.91 -7.51 -23.77
C ALA A 28 37.20 -7.83 -22.44
N ILE A 29 37.86 -8.54 -21.52
CA ILE A 29 37.30 -8.85 -20.19
C ILE A 29 37.14 -7.57 -19.37
N MET A 30 38.07 -6.62 -19.45
CA MET A 30 37.96 -5.32 -18.77
C MET A 30 36.72 -4.53 -19.25
N VAL A 31 36.50 -4.44 -20.56
CA VAL A 31 35.33 -3.77 -21.14
C VAL A 31 34.04 -4.47 -20.73
N VAL A 32 33.99 -5.81 -20.79
CA VAL A 32 32.82 -6.57 -20.36
C VAL A 32 32.54 -6.37 -18.86
N ALA A 33 33.56 -6.33 -18.01
CA ALA A 33 33.39 -6.08 -16.58
C ALA A 33 32.81 -4.69 -16.30
N ILE A 34 33.25 -3.66 -17.02
CA ILE A 34 32.71 -2.30 -16.89
C ILE A 34 31.25 -2.25 -17.38
N LEU A 35 30.93 -2.91 -18.50
CA LEU A 35 29.56 -2.97 -19.00
C LEU A 35 28.63 -3.69 -18.02
N MET A 36 29.05 -4.84 -17.48
CA MET A 36 28.25 -5.61 -16.52
C MET A 36 28.03 -4.85 -15.20
N THR A 37 29.06 -4.18 -14.69
CA THR A 37 28.92 -3.36 -13.47
C THR A 37 28.03 -2.14 -13.68
N SER A 38 27.99 -1.57 -14.90
CA SER A 38 27.11 -0.44 -15.22
C SER A 38 25.62 -0.81 -15.33
N ILE A 39 25.29 -2.03 -15.75
CA ILE A 39 23.90 -2.47 -15.96
C ILE A 39 23.26 -3.01 -14.67
N ALA A 40 24.07 -3.60 -13.77
CA ALA A 40 23.57 -4.23 -12.54
C ALA A 40 22.71 -3.31 -11.63
N PRO A 41 23.07 -2.03 -11.38
CA PRO A 41 22.26 -1.14 -10.53
C PRO A 41 20.84 -0.89 -11.08
N VAL A 42 20.70 -0.82 -12.41
CA VAL A 42 19.39 -0.57 -13.06
C VAL A 42 18.47 -1.77 -12.91
N LEU A 43 19.01 -3.00 -13.01
CA LEU A 43 18.24 -4.23 -12.84
C LEU A 43 17.73 -4.37 -11.39
N VAL A 44 18.60 -4.11 -10.41
CA VAL A 44 18.22 -4.16 -8.99
C VAL A 44 17.13 -3.13 -8.68
N LEU A 45 17.27 -1.90 -9.19
CA LEU A 45 16.25 -0.86 -9.02
C LEU A 45 14.91 -1.24 -9.68
N SER A 46 14.94 -1.87 -10.85
CA SER A 46 13.72 -2.35 -11.53
C SER A 46 12.98 -3.44 -10.75
N VAL A 47 13.71 -4.38 -10.13
CA VAL A 47 13.09 -5.42 -9.30
C VAL A 47 12.53 -4.83 -8.01
N ALA A 48 13.26 -3.91 -7.37
CA ALA A 48 12.82 -3.27 -6.13
C ALA A 48 11.50 -2.50 -6.31
N THR A 49 11.38 -1.70 -7.36
CA THR A 49 10.15 -0.94 -7.66
C THR A 49 8.96 -1.87 -7.92
N ARG A 50 9.17 -3.00 -8.61
CA ARG A 50 8.10 -3.99 -8.82
C ARG A 50 7.66 -4.65 -7.52
N MET A 51 8.59 -4.98 -6.62
CA MET A 51 8.25 -5.55 -5.32
C MET A 51 7.47 -4.57 -4.45
N GLN A 52 7.82 -3.29 -4.49
CA GLN A 52 7.08 -2.23 -3.79
C GLN A 52 5.67 -2.05 -4.39
N ALA A 53 5.53 -2.03 -5.72
CA ALA A 53 4.23 -1.95 -6.37
C ALA A 53 3.30 -3.12 -6.01
N LYS A 54 3.85 -4.34 -5.95
CA LYS A 54 3.07 -5.52 -5.57
C LYS A 54 2.54 -5.45 -4.13
N ARG A 55 3.29 -4.83 -3.22
CA ARG A 55 2.85 -4.65 -1.82
C ARG A 55 1.67 -3.69 -1.73
N VAL A 56 1.70 -2.60 -2.48
CA VAL A 56 0.59 -1.65 -2.57
C VAL A 56 -0.63 -2.32 -3.22
N GLU A 57 -0.43 -3.15 -4.24
CA GLU A 57 -1.50 -3.93 -4.89
C GLU A 57 -2.22 -4.86 -3.91
N TRP A 58 -1.48 -5.60 -3.08
CA TRP A 58 -2.09 -6.44 -2.03
C TRP A 58 -2.85 -5.62 -0.99
N GLY A 59 -2.33 -4.46 -0.59
CA GLY A 59 -3.03 -3.53 0.29
C GLY A 59 -4.36 -3.03 -0.31
N ALA A 60 -4.34 -2.66 -1.59
CA ALA A 60 -5.54 -2.18 -2.30
C ALA A 60 -6.57 -3.29 -2.50
N GLN A 61 -6.13 -4.51 -2.80
CA GLN A 61 -6.99 -5.68 -2.91
C GLN A 61 -7.65 -6.01 -1.57
N ALA A 62 -6.87 -5.97 -0.48
CA ALA A 62 -7.39 -6.18 0.88
C ALA A 62 -8.45 -5.12 1.23
N ALA A 63 -8.17 -3.83 1.01
CA ALA A 63 -9.13 -2.75 1.24
C ALA A 63 -10.43 -2.94 0.45
N SER A 64 -10.33 -3.29 -0.83
CA SER A 64 -11.50 -3.50 -1.69
C SER A 64 -12.34 -4.69 -1.19
N SER A 65 -11.69 -5.81 -0.85
CA SER A 65 -12.39 -6.98 -0.31
C SER A 65 -13.09 -6.70 1.02
N TYR A 66 -12.50 -5.84 1.86
CA TYR A 66 -13.11 -5.39 3.11
C TYR A 66 -14.33 -4.50 2.86
N ILE A 67 -14.25 -3.55 1.93
CA ILE A 67 -15.39 -2.71 1.51
C ILE A 67 -16.54 -3.59 1.00
N ASP A 68 -16.24 -4.57 0.16
CA ASP A 68 -17.24 -5.48 -0.39
C ASP A 68 -17.83 -6.39 0.72
N GLY A 69 -17.03 -6.79 1.70
CA GLY A 69 -17.47 -7.51 2.89
C GLY A 69 -18.45 -6.70 3.74
N ILE A 70 -18.21 -5.40 3.91
CA ILE A 70 -19.14 -4.50 4.60
C ILE A 70 -20.42 -4.31 3.79
N LYS A 71 -20.30 -4.04 2.49
CA LYS A 71 -21.46 -3.80 1.60
C LYS A 71 -22.36 -5.02 1.49
N SER A 72 -21.80 -6.23 1.55
CA SER A 72 -22.56 -7.47 1.54
C SER A 72 -23.14 -7.86 2.90
N GLY A 73 -22.78 -7.15 3.97
CA GLY A 73 -23.15 -7.51 5.36
C GLY A 73 -22.40 -8.72 5.91
N ALA A 74 -21.40 -9.24 5.20
CA ALA A 74 -20.54 -10.32 5.68
C ALA A 74 -19.59 -9.85 6.80
N ILE A 75 -19.22 -8.57 6.80
CA ILE A 75 -18.42 -7.91 7.83
C ILE A 75 -19.28 -6.83 8.49
N THR A 76 -19.33 -6.82 9.82
CA THR A 76 -20.04 -5.77 10.55
C THR A 76 -19.35 -4.42 10.36
N PRO A 77 -20.09 -3.31 10.21
CA PRO A 77 -19.50 -1.97 10.14
C PRO A 77 -18.60 -1.67 11.35
N PRO A 78 -17.51 -0.91 11.17
CA PRO A 78 -16.60 -0.56 12.28
C PRO A 78 -17.33 0.31 13.31
N LYS A 79 -17.06 0.09 14.60
CA LYS A 79 -17.57 0.95 15.68
C LYS A 79 -16.85 2.27 15.78
N HIS A 80 -15.62 2.36 15.29
CA HIS A 80 -14.83 3.58 15.38
C HIS A 80 -15.52 4.75 14.67
N LEU A 81 -15.87 5.77 15.43
CA LEU A 81 -16.71 6.87 15.00
C LEU A 81 -15.90 8.16 14.96
N GLU A 82 -15.87 8.79 13.80
CA GLU A 82 -15.24 10.08 13.56
C GLU A 82 -16.28 11.00 12.93
N ILE A 83 -16.99 11.74 13.79
CA ILE A 83 -18.11 12.56 13.36
C ILE A 83 -17.57 13.74 12.56
N ILE A 84 -18.11 13.95 11.36
CA ILE A 84 -17.90 15.20 10.64
C ILE A 84 -18.67 16.27 11.40
N THR A 85 -17.94 17.02 12.24
CA THR A 85 -18.53 18.11 12.99
C THR A 85 -18.63 19.28 12.03
N LYS A 86 -19.85 19.80 11.83
CA LYS A 86 -20.05 21.07 11.09
C LYS A 86 -19.14 22.12 11.73
N ALA A 87 -18.58 23.01 10.91
CA ALA A 87 -17.96 24.23 11.44
C ALA A 87 -18.94 24.89 12.44
N PRO A 88 -18.48 25.38 13.59
CA PRO A 88 -19.35 25.96 14.60
C PRO A 88 -20.24 27.03 13.95
N GLU A 89 -21.54 27.02 14.31
CA GLU A 89 -22.60 27.93 13.80
C GLU A 89 -22.35 29.42 14.16
N ASP A 90 -21.13 29.78 14.55
CA ASP A 90 -20.72 31.07 15.07
C ASP A 90 -20.39 32.06 13.94
N ASP A 91 -20.12 31.59 12.72
CA ASP A 91 -19.76 32.42 11.58
C ASP A 91 -20.91 32.51 10.57
N GLU A 92 -21.61 33.63 10.68
CA GLU A 92 -22.68 34.10 9.80
C GLU A 92 -22.16 34.27 8.36
N GLY A 93 -22.19 33.17 7.58
CA GLY A 93 -22.00 33.20 6.13
C GLY A 93 -20.82 32.41 5.56
N ASP A 94 -20.32 31.37 6.23
CA ASP A 94 -19.33 30.49 5.61
C ASP A 94 -19.99 29.50 4.65
N ASN A 95 -19.45 29.39 3.44
CA ASN A 95 -20.02 28.55 2.40
C ASN A 95 -19.67 27.11 2.75
N PHE A 96 -20.63 26.36 3.29
CA PHE A 96 -20.44 24.96 3.66
C PHE A 96 -19.93 24.14 2.45
N ASN A 97 -18.61 23.94 2.40
CA ASN A 97 -17.95 23.18 1.35
C ASN A 97 -17.85 21.72 1.81
N VAL A 98 -18.85 20.90 1.42
CA VAL A 98 -18.87 19.43 1.63
C VAL A 98 -17.51 18.78 1.32
N PHE A 99 -16.82 19.26 0.29
CA PHE A 99 -15.50 18.77 -0.10
C PHE A 99 -14.41 19.00 0.95
N GLU A 100 -14.43 20.13 1.65
CA GLU A 100 -13.44 20.44 2.70
C GLU A 100 -13.66 19.56 3.94
N GLU A 101 -14.90 19.23 4.27
CA GLU A 101 -15.20 18.33 5.38
C GLU A 101 -14.89 16.87 5.06
N GLN A 102 -15.13 16.44 3.81
CA GLN A 102 -14.63 15.15 3.32
C GLN A 102 -13.10 15.06 3.37
N LEU A 103 -12.40 16.17 3.09
CA LEU A 103 -10.94 16.25 3.23
C LEU A 103 -10.51 16.13 4.69
N LYS A 104 -11.20 16.79 5.63
CA LYS A 104 -10.95 16.67 7.08
C LYS A 104 -11.20 15.24 7.59
N PHE A 105 -12.25 14.56 7.10
CA PHE A 105 -12.51 13.15 7.43
C PHE A 105 -11.41 12.22 6.91
N ALA A 106 -10.86 12.48 5.72
CA ALA A 106 -9.70 11.74 5.23
C ALA A 106 -8.41 12.04 6.01
N GLU A 107 -8.31 13.23 6.62
CA GLU A 107 -7.16 13.71 7.39
C GLU A 107 -7.16 13.29 8.86
N VAL A 108 -8.23 12.65 9.37
CA VAL A 108 -8.34 12.20 10.77
C VAL A 108 -7.00 11.62 11.24
N LYS A 109 -6.29 12.33 12.12
CA LYS A 109 -4.93 11.94 12.52
C LYS A 109 -4.98 10.51 13.08
N SER A 110 -4.00 9.68 12.73
CA SER A 110 -3.84 8.37 13.34
C SER A 110 -3.76 8.49 14.86
N LEU A 111 -4.26 7.48 15.57
CA LEU A 111 -4.17 7.43 17.02
C LEU A 111 -2.69 7.38 17.44
N GLU A 112 -2.39 8.12 18.49
CA GLU A 112 -1.07 8.14 19.11
C GLU A 112 -0.84 6.80 19.85
N GLU A 113 0.25 6.11 19.49
CA GLU A 113 0.72 4.86 20.12
C GLU A 113 -0.29 3.69 20.14
N ILE A 114 -0.48 3.04 18.98
CA ILE A 114 -1.29 1.81 18.92
C ILE A 114 -0.39 0.58 19.10
N ILE A 115 -0.71 -0.23 20.11
CA ILE A 115 -0.21 -1.61 20.22
C ILE A 115 -1.19 -2.49 19.47
N LEU A 116 -0.72 -3.32 18.52
CA LEU A 116 -1.62 -4.32 17.96
C LEU A 116 -2.08 -5.23 19.11
N PRO A 117 -3.38 -5.28 19.42
CA PRO A 117 -3.91 -6.29 20.31
C PRO A 117 -3.66 -7.66 19.68
N ALA A 118 -3.59 -8.72 20.50
CA ALA A 118 -3.41 -10.07 19.98
C ALA A 118 -4.51 -10.40 18.96
N CYS A 119 -4.17 -10.37 17.67
CA CYS A 119 -5.02 -10.78 16.55
C CYS A 119 -4.90 -12.29 16.30
N ASP A 120 -4.52 -13.06 17.31
CA ASP A 120 -4.27 -14.50 17.20
C ASP A 120 -5.60 -15.26 17.34
N ASN A 121 -5.92 -16.15 16.39
CA ASN A 121 -7.15 -16.94 16.34
C ASN A 121 -8.45 -16.12 16.15
N LEU A 122 -8.53 -15.38 15.03
CA LEU A 122 -9.75 -14.70 14.56
C LEU A 122 -10.97 -15.64 14.38
N THR A 123 -10.76 -16.96 14.40
CA THR A 123 -11.80 -17.99 14.30
C THR A 123 -12.85 -17.95 15.43
N ALA A 124 -12.65 -17.15 16.48
CA ALA A 124 -13.54 -17.07 17.64
C ALA A 124 -14.36 -15.76 17.75
N ASN A 125 -14.09 -14.75 16.92
CA ASN A 125 -14.81 -13.47 16.98
C ASN A 125 -15.76 -13.35 15.78
N ASP A 126 -17.07 -13.35 16.07
CA ASP A 126 -18.18 -13.32 15.08
C ASP A 126 -18.13 -12.13 14.09
N SER A 127 -17.29 -11.13 14.37
CA SER A 127 -17.13 -9.90 13.58
C SER A 127 -15.79 -9.81 12.81
N GLY A 128 -14.83 -10.72 13.03
CA GLY A 128 -13.55 -10.74 12.31
C GLY A 128 -12.56 -9.60 12.61
N TYR A 129 -12.88 -8.71 13.56
CA TYR A 129 -11.96 -7.66 14.01
C TYR A 129 -11.05 -8.14 15.13
N CYS A 130 -9.82 -7.62 15.18
CA CYS A 130 -8.94 -7.78 16.33
C CYS A 130 -9.37 -6.89 17.50
N VAL A 131 -9.75 -5.65 17.17
CA VAL A 131 -10.31 -4.68 18.11
C VAL A 131 -11.40 -3.90 17.39
N ASP A 132 -12.51 -3.68 18.08
CA ASP A 132 -13.65 -2.93 17.55
C ASP A 132 -14.32 -2.14 18.68
N THR A 133 -13.92 -0.88 18.79
CA THR A 133 -14.34 0.11 19.80
C THR A 133 -14.66 1.44 19.13
N GLU A 134 -15.31 2.37 19.84
CA GLU A 134 -15.62 3.70 19.30
C GLU A 134 -14.37 4.53 18.96
N ALA A 135 -13.23 4.22 19.58
CA ALA A 135 -11.96 4.89 19.34
C ALA A 135 -11.08 4.18 18.30
N LEU A 136 -11.31 2.90 18.02
CA LEU A 136 -10.43 2.11 17.17
C LEU A 136 -11.13 0.84 16.66
N SER A 137 -11.11 0.63 15.34
CA SER A 137 -11.51 -0.63 14.70
C SER A 137 -10.37 -1.12 13.81
N LEU A 138 -9.80 -2.28 14.15
CA LEU A 138 -8.71 -2.96 13.44
C LEU A 138 -9.17 -4.33 12.96
N TYR A 139 -9.13 -4.53 11.65
CA TYR A 139 -9.44 -5.79 10.98
C TYR A 139 -8.16 -6.42 10.44
N CYS A 140 -8.00 -7.72 10.66
CA CYS A 140 -6.79 -8.43 10.25
C CYS A 140 -7.03 -9.22 8.97
N VAL A 141 -6.06 -9.14 8.06
CA VAL A 141 -6.00 -9.91 6.83
C VAL A 141 -4.72 -10.75 6.87
N ASP A 142 -4.91 -12.02 7.23
CA ASP A 142 -3.88 -13.04 7.23
C ASP A 142 -3.54 -13.44 5.78
N LEU A 143 -2.29 -13.24 5.37
CA LEU A 143 -1.80 -13.61 4.03
C LEU A 143 -0.83 -14.80 4.05
N ASP A 144 -0.45 -15.32 5.22
CA ASP A 144 0.45 -16.45 5.35
C ASP A 144 -0.18 -17.71 5.97
N ASN A 145 -1.46 -17.64 6.32
CA ASN A 145 -2.30 -18.68 6.92
C ASN A 145 -1.76 -19.18 8.27
N ASP A 146 -1.16 -18.30 9.06
CA ASP A 146 -0.73 -18.62 10.43
C ASP A 146 -1.88 -18.59 11.45
N GLY A 147 -3.08 -18.16 11.04
CA GLY A 147 -4.28 -18.12 11.87
C GLY A 147 -4.52 -16.78 12.57
N GLY A 148 -3.81 -15.72 12.17
CA GLY A 148 -3.99 -14.38 12.72
C GLY A 148 -3.17 -13.32 11.99
N CYS A 149 -2.97 -12.18 12.67
CA CYS A 149 -1.98 -11.20 12.24
C CYS A 149 -1.01 -10.98 13.38
N SER A 150 0.27 -11.22 13.13
CA SER A 150 1.31 -11.00 14.14
C SER A 150 2.14 -9.75 13.84
N ASN A 151 2.57 -9.03 14.87
CA ASN A 151 3.43 -7.84 14.73
C ASN A 151 4.80 -8.15 14.11
N GLY A 152 5.18 -9.43 14.03
CA GLY A 152 6.39 -9.87 13.34
C GLY A 152 6.19 -10.17 11.86
N SER A 153 4.94 -10.26 11.39
CA SER A 153 4.65 -10.64 10.01
C SER A 153 4.82 -9.45 9.07
N ASN A 154 5.62 -9.68 8.03
CA ASN A 154 5.82 -8.73 6.94
C ASN A 154 4.88 -8.98 5.75
N LYS A 155 3.97 -9.95 5.88
CA LYS A 155 2.98 -10.31 4.87
C LYS A 155 1.59 -9.90 5.29
N ASP A 156 1.26 -10.02 6.57
CA ASP A 156 -0.09 -9.73 7.04
C ASP A 156 -0.38 -8.24 7.01
N LEU A 157 -1.66 -7.95 6.81
CA LEU A 157 -2.16 -6.60 6.66
C LEU A 157 -3.19 -6.31 7.74
N ILE A 158 -3.15 -5.09 8.25
CA ILE A 158 -4.10 -4.57 9.23
C ILE A 158 -4.86 -3.43 8.59
N ILE A 159 -6.18 -3.56 8.57
CA ILE A 159 -7.09 -2.54 8.08
C ILE A 159 -7.61 -1.77 9.28
N GLN A 160 -7.25 -0.49 9.37
CA GLN A 160 -7.91 0.46 10.26
C GLN A 160 -9.11 1.05 9.53
N ALA A 161 -10.29 0.94 10.13
CA ALA A 161 -11.51 1.46 9.56
C ALA A 161 -12.23 2.38 10.53
N PHE A 162 -12.89 3.41 10.00
CA PHE A 162 -13.65 4.39 10.76
C PHE A 162 -14.84 4.90 9.95
N ARG A 163 -15.89 5.35 10.64
CA ARG A 163 -17.13 5.81 10.00
C ARG A 163 -17.56 7.19 10.47
N SER A 164 -18.29 7.92 9.61
CA SER A 164 -18.74 9.27 9.92
C SER A 164 -20.05 9.37 10.72
N ALA A 165 -20.84 8.30 10.80
CA ALA A 165 -22.17 8.33 11.42
C ALA A 165 -22.41 7.17 12.41
N GLN A 166 -23.13 7.44 13.49
CA GLN A 166 -23.49 6.46 14.53
C GLN A 166 -24.50 5.42 14.07
N GLU A 167 -25.45 5.82 13.22
CA GLU A 167 -26.46 4.93 12.67
C GLU A 167 -26.02 4.44 11.29
N THR A 168 -25.80 3.13 11.16
CA THR A 168 -25.38 2.53 9.89
C THR A 168 -26.54 2.42 8.91
N GLN A 169 -27.79 2.41 9.39
CA GLN A 169 -28.99 2.27 8.55
C GLN A 169 -29.23 3.47 7.64
N LYS A 170 -28.68 4.64 7.97
CA LYS A 170 -28.79 5.89 7.20
C LYS A 170 -27.67 6.08 6.17
N GLY A 171 -26.74 5.12 6.13
CA GLY A 171 -25.51 5.23 5.35
C GLY A 171 -24.46 6.11 6.04
N TYR A 172 -23.21 5.93 5.65
CA TYR A 172 -22.07 6.62 6.27
C TYR A 172 -20.90 6.73 5.30
N LEU A 173 -19.98 7.67 5.56
CA LEU A 173 -18.67 7.65 4.94
C LEU A 173 -17.78 6.68 5.72
N LEU A 174 -17.10 5.81 5.00
CA LEU A 174 -16.18 4.81 5.50
C LEU A 174 -14.77 5.21 5.10
N GLY A 175 -13.93 5.51 6.10
CA GLY A 175 -12.50 5.72 5.93
C GLY A 175 -11.75 4.42 6.20
N ILE A 176 -10.80 4.09 5.34
CA ILE A 176 -10.00 2.86 5.41
C ILE A 176 -8.53 3.20 5.22
N ARG A 177 -7.70 2.63 6.09
CA ARG A 177 -6.24 2.67 5.99
C ARG A 177 -5.70 1.27 6.13
N VAL A 178 -4.81 0.87 5.22
CA VAL A 178 -4.18 -0.45 5.25
C VAL A 178 -2.73 -0.31 5.64
N TYR A 179 -2.36 -0.94 6.74
CA TYR A 179 -1.00 -1.02 7.25
C TYR A 179 -0.46 -2.44 7.10
N ARG A 180 0.86 -2.57 7.18
CA ARG A 180 1.49 -3.88 7.41
C ARG A 180 1.35 -4.24 8.89
N ALA A 181 1.20 -5.52 9.23
CA ALA A 181 1.14 -5.94 10.62
C ALA A 181 2.41 -5.55 11.41
N ASN A 182 3.58 -5.58 10.76
CA ASN A 182 4.83 -5.11 11.36
C ASN A 182 4.91 -3.59 11.63
N ALA A 183 3.95 -2.78 11.14
CA ALA A 183 3.86 -1.35 11.47
C ALA A 183 3.60 -1.11 12.97
N PHE A 184 3.03 -2.11 13.65
CA PHE A 184 2.65 -2.05 15.05
C PHE A 184 3.73 -2.61 15.99
N ASP A 185 4.89 -2.99 15.46
CA ASP A 185 6.01 -3.45 16.27
C ASP A 185 6.68 -2.28 17.03
N GLY A 186 6.80 -2.41 18.35
CA GLY A 186 7.58 -1.51 19.18
C GLY A 186 6.92 -0.20 19.66
N LYS A 187 5.58 -0.16 19.84
CA LYS A 187 4.84 0.98 20.44
C LYS A 187 5.16 2.33 19.79
N ARG A 188 4.82 2.49 18.52
CA ARG A 188 5.14 3.71 17.80
C ARG A 188 3.88 4.36 17.24
N GLU A 189 3.92 5.68 17.07
CA GLU A 189 2.85 6.43 16.42
C GLU A 189 2.72 5.97 14.96
N LEU A 190 1.51 5.58 14.55
CA LEU A 190 1.22 5.36 13.13
C LEU A 190 1.21 6.73 12.45
N ILE A 191 1.69 6.81 11.22
CA ILE A 191 1.65 8.05 10.46
C ILE A 191 0.46 7.95 9.52
N ALA A 192 -0.51 8.84 9.62
CA ALA A 192 -1.67 8.87 8.73
C ALA A 192 -2.03 10.29 8.31
N GLY A 193 -2.66 10.41 7.14
CA GLY A 193 -3.03 11.68 6.54
C GLY A 193 -2.50 11.86 5.12
N ARG A 194 -3.17 12.71 4.36
CA ARG A 194 -2.91 12.92 2.93
C ARG A 194 -1.48 13.40 2.68
N GLY A 195 -0.65 12.52 2.11
CA GLY A 195 0.76 12.80 1.77
C GLY A 195 1.76 11.87 2.46
N GLU A 196 1.30 11.07 3.42
CA GLU A 196 2.14 10.19 4.23
C GLU A 196 1.99 8.70 3.86
N THR A 197 1.41 8.38 2.70
CA THR A 197 1.37 6.99 2.19
C THR A 197 2.77 6.51 1.82
N GLU A 198 3.02 5.22 2.02
CA GLU A 198 4.28 4.57 1.66
C GLU A 198 4.70 4.85 0.22
N SER A 199 5.86 5.50 0.04
CA SER A 199 6.38 5.87 -1.28
C SER A 199 6.78 4.62 -2.08
N THR A 200 6.36 4.50 -3.34
CA THR A 200 6.78 3.44 -4.30
C THR A 200 8.28 3.52 -4.69
N PHE A 201 8.99 4.51 -4.17
CA PHE A 201 10.45 4.64 -4.27
C PHE A 201 11.01 5.19 -2.95
N THR A 202 11.58 4.32 -2.13
CA THR A 202 12.34 4.72 -0.95
C THR A 202 13.80 4.94 -1.36
N GLY A 203 14.12 6.15 -1.83
CA GLY A 203 15.52 6.55 -2.01
C GLY A 203 16.23 6.62 -0.66
N GLY A 204 16.81 5.51 -0.20
CA GLY A 204 17.58 5.45 1.04
C GLY A 204 17.35 4.17 1.85
N THR A 205 18.36 3.80 2.64
CA THR A 205 18.32 2.75 3.65
C THR A 205 16.98 2.81 4.39
N GLY A 206 16.20 1.72 4.42
CA GLY A 206 14.87 1.66 5.04
C GLY A 206 14.85 1.84 6.57
N LEU A 207 15.38 2.98 7.03
CA LEU A 207 15.58 3.40 8.42
C LEU A 207 14.72 4.61 8.78
N ASN A 208 13.95 5.13 7.82
CA ASN A 208 12.99 6.18 8.08
C ASN A 208 11.67 5.51 8.48
N ASN A 209 10.96 6.12 9.44
CA ASN A 209 9.63 5.80 9.99
C ASN A 209 8.47 5.68 8.96
N LYS A 210 8.79 5.37 7.71
CA LYS A 210 7.98 4.56 6.80
C LYS A 210 7.70 3.21 7.52
N GLU A 211 7.12 2.17 6.99
CA GLU A 211 6.50 1.07 7.78
C GLU A 211 5.29 1.49 8.61
N GLN A 212 5.33 2.63 9.30
CA GLN A 212 4.20 3.19 10.07
C GLN A 212 3.19 3.93 9.19
N ALA A 213 3.59 4.23 7.96
CA ALA A 213 2.76 4.82 6.94
C ALA A 213 1.83 3.75 6.33
N PRO A 214 0.57 4.08 6.02
CA PRO A 214 -0.33 3.17 5.35
C PRO A 214 0.17 2.90 3.92
N LEU A 215 -0.02 1.66 3.48
CA LEU A 215 0.15 1.25 2.09
C LEU A 215 -0.90 1.90 1.20
N VAL A 216 -2.13 2.03 1.73
CA VAL A 216 -3.30 2.53 1.02
C VAL A 216 -4.20 3.28 2.00
N GLU A 217 -4.66 4.47 1.60
CA GLU A 217 -5.73 5.21 2.26
C GLU A 217 -6.87 5.43 1.25
N LEU A 218 -8.09 5.08 1.65
CA LEU A 218 -9.29 5.17 0.82
C LEU A 218 -10.45 5.69 1.67
N SER A 219 -11.31 6.50 1.08
CA SER A 219 -12.62 6.82 1.64
C SER A 219 -13.70 6.42 0.63
N THR A 220 -14.75 5.77 1.09
CA THR A 220 -15.90 5.38 0.28
C THR A 220 -17.19 5.66 1.01
N GLU A 221 -18.26 5.86 0.26
CA GLU A 221 -19.60 5.91 0.81
C GLU A 221 -20.19 4.50 0.93
N ILE A 222 -20.89 4.25 2.04
CA ILE A 222 -21.76 3.09 2.24
C ILE A 222 -23.20 3.61 2.31
N SER A 223 -24.07 3.07 1.45
CA SER A 223 -25.49 3.43 1.42
C SER A 223 -26.24 2.72 2.54
N GLY A 224 -27.22 3.42 3.12
CA GLY A 224 -28.13 2.88 4.11
C GLY A 224 -29.35 2.21 3.49
N ASP A 225 -30.09 1.49 4.31
CA ASP A 225 -31.42 0.97 3.95
C ASP A 225 -32.46 2.11 3.93
N GLU A 226 -32.26 3.13 4.76
CA GLU A 226 -33.04 4.36 4.80
C GLU A 226 -32.31 5.46 4.02
N ASN A 227 -32.96 5.99 2.98
CA ASN A 227 -32.34 6.92 2.03
C ASN A 227 -33.14 8.21 1.91
N THR A 228 -33.31 8.95 3.00
CA THR A 228 -33.92 10.28 2.92
C THR A 228 -32.87 11.34 2.55
N LEU A 229 -33.32 12.45 1.96
CA LEU A 229 -32.44 13.57 1.65
C LEU A 229 -31.81 14.18 2.92
N SER A 230 -32.48 14.05 4.08
CA SER A 230 -31.95 14.49 5.38
C SER A 230 -30.78 13.63 5.83
N ASP A 231 -30.84 12.31 5.62
CA ASP A 231 -29.76 11.38 5.97
C ASP A 231 -28.51 11.63 5.12
N TYR A 232 -28.71 12.08 3.87
CA TYR A 232 -27.62 12.52 3.00
C TYR A 232 -26.90 13.74 3.58
N CYS A 233 -27.64 14.68 4.16
CA CYS A 233 -27.10 15.88 4.81
C CYS A 233 -26.34 15.55 6.09
N ASP A 234 -26.86 14.67 6.95
CA ASP A 234 -26.19 14.28 8.21
C ASP A 234 -24.88 13.52 7.95
N ARG A 235 -24.80 12.79 6.84
CA ARG A 235 -23.60 12.05 6.43
C ARG A 235 -22.52 12.91 5.77
N LEU A 236 -22.92 13.96 5.04
CA LEU A 236 -22.02 14.85 4.30
C LEU A 236 -21.82 16.21 4.95
N GLY A 237 -22.47 16.43 6.09
CA GLY A 237 -22.38 17.63 6.92
C GLY A 237 -23.25 18.81 6.47
N CYS A 238 -24.11 18.70 5.46
CA CYS A 238 -24.92 19.83 4.98
C CYS A 238 -25.76 20.44 6.13
N GLY A 239 -25.41 21.64 6.59
CA GLY A 239 -26.15 22.46 7.55
C GLY A 239 -25.94 23.91 7.21
#